data_AF-A0AAN6ZRT2-F1
#
_entry.id   AF-A0AAN6ZRT2-F1
#
_cell.length_a   1.000
_cell.length_b   1.000
_cell.length_c   1.000
_cell.angle_alpha   90.00
_cell.angle_beta   90.00
_cell.angle_gamma   90.00
#
_symmetry.space_group_name_H-M   'P 1'
#
loop_
_entity.id
_entity.type
_entity.pdbx_description
1 polymer ?
#
loop_
_entity_poly.entity_id
_entity_poly.type
_entity_poly.pdbx_seq_one_letter_code
_entity_poly.pdbx_strand_id
1 'polypeptide(L)'
;KPTNNPPNFQTPRPNLFTALGQVLGIGVIAPLYCFLHYTLSPIENFSALDQRLTSVRSAYAALPAVLLTYLVPFYLTLHWPGDLSPTRQALLFVWQLYPVWLSLVLWALSRLRSDTMATDKISRTQRDLPIMRWSVGGASALAAGVWWWAWMVGGYGLREVFVPVALPRSMASLAEFTAQFLRWDQVFGFGSHLLWLAYLFWDLASAGMLKEGWATAVGLGLGSVFVVGPGATVGLGWLWREHILATRRHKAALTPESVGRLHGASC
;
A
#
# COMPACT_ATOMS: atom_id res chain seq x y z
N LYS A 1 7.22 40.14 1.37
CA LYS A 1 6.66 39.27 0.31
C LYS A 1 7.78 39.03 -0.71
N PRO A 2 8.33 37.81 -0.75
CA PRO A 2 8.47 37.11 -2.01
C PRO A 2 7.99 35.66 -1.85
N THR A 3 6.93 35.32 -2.58
CA THR A 3 6.39 33.97 -2.74
C THR A 3 7.24 33.25 -3.77
N ASN A 4 8.39 32.73 -3.37
CA ASN A 4 9.12 31.72 -4.15
C ASN A 4 8.72 30.34 -3.62
N ASN A 5 7.45 29.97 -3.84
CA ASN A 5 7.12 28.56 -3.83
C ASN A 5 7.62 28.01 -5.17
N PRO A 6 8.57 27.05 -5.19
CA PRO A 6 8.82 26.31 -6.42
C PRO A 6 7.49 25.73 -6.90
N PRO A 7 7.30 25.54 -8.22
CA PRO A 7 6.06 25.01 -8.75
C PRO A 7 5.75 23.70 -8.01
N ASN A 8 4.67 23.72 -7.24
CA ASN A 8 4.13 22.53 -6.59
C ASN A 8 3.94 21.50 -7.69
N PHE A 9 4.78 20.47 -7.71
CA PHE A 9 4.69 19.33 -8.61
C PHE A 9 3.49 18.42 -8.23
N GLN A 10 2.35 19.04 -7.89
CA GLN A 10 1.06 18.44 -7.57
C GLN A 10 0.10 18.58 -8.77
N THR A 11 0.62 18.48 -9.99
CA THR A 11 -0.20 17.95 -11.08
C THR A 11 -0.66 16.56 -10.63
N PRO A 12 -1.93 16.15 -10.84
CA PRO A 12 -2.29 14.75 -10.74
C PRO A 12 -1.49 14.03 -11.82
N ARG A 13 -0.27 13.59 -11.50
CA ARG A 13 0.44 12.62 -12.32
C ARG A 13 -0.51 11.42 -12.26
N PRO A 14 -1.20 11.05 -13.35
CA PRO A 14 -2.02 9.85 -13.35
C PRO A 14 -1.14 8.75 -12.76
N ASN A 15 -1.64 8.05 -11.75
CA ASN A 15 -0.85 7.07 -10.99
C ASN A 15 -0.24 6.07 -11.99
N LEU A 16 0.98 6.34 -12.44
CA LEU A 16 1.54 5.72 -13.64
C LEU A 16 1.56 4.21 -13.48
N PHE A 17 1.97 3.75 -12.30
CA PHE A 17 2.00 2.34 -11.94
C PHE A 17 0.60 1.71 -11.84
N THR A 18 -0.44 2.43 -11.40
CA THR A 18 -1.80 1.86 -11.40
C THR A 18 -2.39 1.82 -12.80
N ALA A 19 -2.09 2.82 -13.65
CA ALA A 19 -2.49 2.82 -15.06
C ALA A 19 -1.80 1.71 -15.84
N LEU A 20 -0.48 1.56 -15.68
CA LEU A 20 0.26 0.45 -16.27
C LEU A 20 -0.21 -0.90 -15.70
N GLY A 21 -0.48 -0.98 -14.39
CA GLY A 21 -1.02 -2.19 -13.77
C GLY A 21 -2.38 -2.59 -14.33
N GLN A 22 -3.23 -1.62 -14.69
CA GLN A 22 -4.52 -1.90 -15.30
C GLN A 22 -4.42 -2.40 -16.75
N VAL A 23 -3.38 -2.00 -17.48
CA VAL A 23 -3.17 -2.40 -18.88
C VAL A 23 -2.38 -3.71 -18.98
N LEU A 24 -1.36 -3.88 -18.14
CA LEU A 24 -0.37 -4.95 -18.23
C LEU A 24 -0.52 -6.04 -17.15
N GLY A 25 -1.35 -5.80 -16.13
CA GLY A 25 -1.47 -6.65 -14.95
C GLY A 25 -0.61 -6.14 -13.78
N ILE A 26 -1.13 -6.27 -12.57
CA ILE A 26 -0.44 -5.88 -11.34
C ILE A 26 0.74 -6.81 -11.08
N GLY A 27 0.65 -8.08 -11.45
CA GLY A 27 1.73 -9.06 -11.30
C GLY A 27 3.00 -8.72 -12.07
N VAL A 28 2.89 -7.95 -13.15
CA VAL A 28 4.06 -7.47 -13.92
C VAL A 28 4.58 -6.15 -13.36
N ILE A 29 3.68 -5.24 -13.01
CA ILE A 29 4.03 -3.86 -12.65
C ILE A 29 4.43 -3.71 -11.17
N ALA A 30 3.84 -4.50 -10.27
CA ALA A 30 4.15 -4.46 -8.85
C ALA A 30 5.61 -4.79 -8.53
N PRO A 31 6.25 -5.84 -9.11
CA PRO A 31 7.68 -6.09 -8.89
C PRO A 31 8.55 -4.89 -9.30
N LEU A 32 8.27 -4.27 -10.45
CA LEU A 32 9.00 -3.10 -10.93
C LEU A 32 8.82 -1.91 -9.99
N TYR A 33 7.59 -1.62 -9.58
CA TYR A 33 7.29 -0.58 -8.60
C TYR A 33 8.01 -0.82 -7.27
N CYS A 34 7.90 -2.03 -6.73
CA CYS A 34 8.52 -2.43 -5.46
C CYS A 34 10.04 -2.27 -5.50
N PHE A 35 10.67 -2.74 -6.59
CA PHE A 35 12.11 -2.61 -6.80
C PHE A 35 12.56 -1.14 -6.90
N LEU A 36 11.88 -0.35 -7.72
CA LEU A 36 12.16 1.08 -7.86
C LEU A 36 11.94 1.83 -6.55
N HIS A 37 10.87 1.54 -5.82
CA HIS A 37 10.61 2.16 -4.52
C HIS A 37 11.72 1.80 -3.53
N TYR A 38 12.08 0.53 -3.43
CA TYR A 38 13.13 0.08 -2.50
C TYR A 38 14.48 0.75 -2.80
N THR A 39 14.91 0.75 -4.06
CA THR A 39 16.20 1.32 -4.47
C THR A 39 16.26 2.84 -4.39
N LEU A 40 15.15 3.54 -4.66
CA LEU A 40 15.09 5.00 -4.66
C LEU A 40 14.71 5.61 -3.29
N SER A 41 14.28 4.78 -2.33
CA SER A 41 13.90 5.22 -0.98
C SER A 41 14.67 4.47 0.09
N PRO A 42 16.02 4.55 0.08
CA PRO A 42 16.86 3.86 1.05
C PRO A 42 16.63 4.42 2.46
N ILE A 43 17.00 3.64 3.49
CA ILE A 43 16.68 3.94 4.89
C ILE A 43 17.30 5.27 5.37
N GLU A 44 18.40 5.69 4.77
CA GLU A 44 19.10 6.95 5.06
C GLU A 44 18.24 8.19 4.76
N ASN A 45 17.29 8.08 3.82
CA ASN A 45 16.32 9.15 3.54
C ASN A 45 15.38 9.38 4.74
N PHE A 46 15.30 8.43 5.68
CA PHE A 46 14.46 8.50 6.88
C PHE A 46 15.29 8.74 8.15
N SER A 47 16.44 9.40 8.02
CA SER A 47 17.34 9.70 9.14
C SER A 47 16.71 10.57 10.24
N ALA A 48 15.75 11.43 9.89
CA ALA A 48 14.98 12.24 10.83
C ALA A 48 13.48 11.88 10.82
N LEU A 49 12.82 12.08 11.96
CA LEU A 49 11.42 11.66 12.19
C LEU A 49 10.41 12.37 11.27
N ASP A 50 10.72 13.58 10.82
CA ASP A 50 9.90 14.39 9.92
C ASP A 50 10.07 14.00 8.44
N GLN A 51 11.12 13.27 8.08
CA GLN A 51 11.41 12.90 6.68
C GLN A 51 10.42 11.86 6.14
N ARG A 52 9.80 11.04 7.00
CA ARG A 52 8.71 10.15 6.57
C ARG A 52 7.33 10.83 6.51
N LEU A 53 7.20 12.04 7.05
CA LEU A 53 5.89 12.69 7.22
C LEU A 53 5.20 12.81 5.86
N THR A 54 4.01 12.25 5.75
CA THR A 54 3.19 12.34 4.53
C THR A 54 2.21 13.51 4.64
N SER A 55 1.86 14.12 3.50
CA SER A 55 0.86 15.19 3.50
C SER A 55 -0.49 14.66 4.00
N VAL A 56 -0.92 15.19 5.14
CA VAL A 56 -2.23 14.95 5.76
C VAL A 56 -3.36 15.18 4.76
N ARG A 57 -3.19 16.19 3.90
CA ARG A 57 -4.12 16.55 2.83
C ARG A 57 -4.40 15.36 1.90
N SER A 58 -3.35 14.72 1.42
CA SER A 58 -3.44 13.56 0.53
C SER A 58 -3.87 12.30 1.27
N ALA A 59 -3.40 12.12 2.50
CA ALA A 59 -3.75 10.95 3.33
C ALA A 59 -5.25 10.87 3.63
N TYR A 60 -5.91 12.00 3.91
CA TYR A 60 -7.37 12.06 4.10
C TYR A 60 -8.16 11.72 2.83
N ALA A 61 -7.65 12.14 1.67
CA ALA A 61 -8.33 11.94 0.40
C ALA A 61 -8.14 10.51 -0.16
N ALA A 62 -7.10 9.80 0.26
CA ALA A 62 -6.71 8.51 -0.30
C ALA A 62 -7.78 7.43 -0.18
N LEU A 63 -8.24 7.11 1.04
CA LEU A 63 -9.23 6.04 1.23
C LEU A 63 -10.57 6.34 0.54
N PRO A 64 -11.19 7.53 0.71
CA PRO A 64 -12.41 7.85 -0.02
C PRO A 64 -12.25 7.79 -1.54
N ALA A 65 -11.11 8.25 -2.08
CA ALA A 65 -10.85 8.15 -3.51
C ALA A 65 -10.77 6.69 -3.98
N VAL A 66 -10.05 5.83 -3.25
CA VAL A 66 -9.98 4.38 -3.56
C VAL A 66 -11.36 3.72 -3.45
N LEU A 67 -12.15 4.06 -2.44
CA LEU A 67 -13.51 3.52 -2.27
C LEU A 67 -14.40 3.88 -3.47
N LEU A 68 -14.46 5.17 -3.82
CA LEU A 68 -15.35 5.68 -4.87
C LEU A 68 -14.95 5.21 -6.27
N THR A 69 -13.65 5.07 -6.54
CA THR A 69 -13.15 4.87 -7.91
C THR A 69 -12.77 3.44 -8.21
N TYR A 70 -12.37 2.66 -7.21
CA TYR A 70 -11.94 1.28 -7.38
C TYR A 70 -12.89 0.30 -6.72
N LEU A 71 -13.07 0.37 -5.39
CA LEU A 71 -13.79 -0.68 -4.64
C LEU A 71 -15.29 -0.69 -4.98
N VAL A 72 -15.97 0.45 -4.91
CA VAL A 72 -17.42 0.51 -5.17
C VAL A 72 -17.76 0.06 -6.61
N PRO A 73 -17.13 0.58 -7.68
CA PRO A 73 -17.42 0.11 -9.04
C PRO A 73 -17.08 -1.36 -9.26
N PHE A 74 -16.03 -1.86 -8.62
CA PHE A 74 -15.64 -3.27 -8.70
C PHE A 74 -16.72 -4.19 -8.11
N TYR A 75 -17.14 -3.94 -6.87
CA TYR A 75 -18.16 -4.77 -6.22
C TYR A 75 -19.51 -4.66 -6.90
N LEU A 76 -19.88 -3.48 -7.40
CA LEU A 76 -21.08 -3.34 -8.21
C LEU A 76 -21.00 -4.21 -9.47
N THR A 77 -19.88 -4.22 -10.18
CA THR A 77 -19.67 -5.09 -11.35
C THR A 77 -19.77 -6.59 -11.00
N LEU A 78 -19.27 -7.01 -9.83
CA LEU A 78 -19.30 -8.41 -9.41
C LEU A 78 -20.70 -8.90 -9.00
N HIS A 79 -21.49 -8.04 -8.35
CA HIS A 79 -22.77 -8.42 -7.77
C HIS A 79 -23.99 -7.92 -8.56
N TRP A 80 -23.78 -7.25 -9.70
CA TRP A 80 -24.89 -6.78 -10.53
C TRP A 80 -25.70 -7.97 -11.09
N PRO A 81 -27.04 -7.98 -10.96
CA PRO A 81 -27.87 -9.06 -11.45
C PRO A 81 -27.92 -9.11 -12.98
N GLY A 82 -28.05 -10.32 -13.52
CA GLY A 82 -28.13 -10.56 -14.96
C GLY A 82 -26.76 -10.66 -15.61
N ASP A 83 -26.39 -11.90 -15.97
CA ASP A 83 -25.16 -12.18 -16.69
C ASP A 83 -25.12 -11.41 -18.01
N LEU A 84 -23.99 -10.78 -18.28
CA LEU A 84 -23.72 -9.98 -19.49
C LEU A 84 -24.69 -8.79 -19.71
N SER A 85 -25.43 -8.34 -18.69
CA SER A 85 -26.31 -7.17 -18.83
C SER A 85 -25.53 -5.91 -19.29
N PRO A 86 -26.14 -5.04 -20.12
CA PRO A 86 -25.50 -3.80 -20.56
C PRO A 86 -25.00 -2.94 -19.40
N THR A 87 -25.71 -2.95 -18.27
CA THR A 87 -25.32 -2.22 -17.06
C THR A 87 -24.06 -2.78 -16.43
N ARG A 88 -23.92 -4.11 -16.31
CA ARG A 88 -22.71 -4.74 -15.78
C ARG A 88 -21.49 -4.44 -16.66
N GLN A 89 -21.67 -4.43 -17.98
CA GLN A 89 -20.61 -4.04 -18.92
C GLN A 89 -20.23 -2.57 -18.75
N ALA A 90 -21.20 -1.67 -18.64
CA ALA A 90 -20.94 -0.25 -18.39
C ALA A 90 -20.17 -0.01 -17.07
N LEU A 91 -20.55 -0.71 -16.00
CA LEU A 91 -19.84 -0.66 -14.71
C LEU A 91 -18.39 -1.17 -14.85
N LEU A 92 -18.18 -2.25 -15.61
CA LEU A 92 -16.83 -2.75 -15.90
C LEU A 92 -15.99 -1.72 -16.67
N PHE A 93 -16.55 -1.04 -17.68
CA PHE A 93 -15.84 0.02 -18.41
C PHE A 93 -15.47 1.20 -17.49
N VAL A 94 -16.39 1.61 -16.60
CA VAL A 94 -16.11 2.65 -15.60
C VAL A 94 -14.98 2.22 -14.68
N TRP A 95 -15.02 0.97 -14.19
CA TRP A 95 -13.96 0.41 -13.34
C TRP A 95 -12.62 0.29 -14.08
N GLN A 96 -12.62 -0.04 -15.37
CA GLN A 96 -11.39 -0.16 -16.16
C GLN A 96 -10.60 1.15 -16.23
N LEU A 97 -11.29 2.29 -16.10
CA LEU A 97 -10.70 3.63 -16.08
C LEU A 97 -10.41 4.15 -14.67
N TYR A 98 -10.48 3.29 -13.63
CA TYR A 98 -10.22 3.72 -12.25
C TYR A 98 -8.92 4.49 -12.05
N PRO A 99 -7.78 4.23 -12.74
CA PRO A 99 -6.56 5.00 -12.50
C PRO A 99 -6.74 6.49 -12.81
N VAL A 100 -7.54 6.81 -13.82
CA VAL A 100 -7.87 8.18 -14.22
C VAL A 100 -8.81 8.80 -13.19
N TRP A 101 -9.89 8.10 -12.85
CA TRP A 101 -10.85 8.55 -11.85
C TRP A 101 -10.20 8.76 -10.48
N LEU A 102 -9.33 7.85 -10.06
CA LEU A 102 -8.59 7.89 -8.81
C LEU A 102 -7.76 9.17 -8.73
N SER A 103 -7.02 9.52 -9.79
CA SER A 103 -6.21 10.73 -9.82
C SER A 103 -7.07 12.01 -9.77
N LEU A 104 -8.19 12.05 -10.49
CA LEU A 104 -9.12 13.19 -10.47
C LEU A 104 -9.79 13.36 -9.11
N VAL A 105 -10.33 12.28 -8.54
CA VAL A 105 -11.02 12.29 -7.25
C VAL A 105 -10.04 12.57 -6.12
N LEU A 106 -8.84 11.97 -6.13
CA LEU A 106 -7.81 12.27 -5.14
C LEU A 106 -7.42 13.74 -5.16
N TRP A 107 -7.23 14.31 -6.35
CA TRP A 107 -6.96 15.73 -6.51
C TRP A 107 -8.13 16.59 -5.98
N ALA A 108 -9.37 16.27 -6.34
CA ALA A 108 -10.55 17.01 -5.91
C ALA A 108 -10.73 16.95 -4.39
N LEU A 109 -10.69 15.76 -3.80
CA LEU A 109 -10.86 15.55 -2.36
C LEU A 109 -9.71 16.12 -1.54
N SER A 110 -8.47 16.11 -2.06
CA SER A 110 -7.34 16.72 -1.37
C SER A 110 -7.56 18.23 -1.16
N ARG A 111 -8.30 18.90 -2.03
CA ARG A 111 -8.58 20.34 -1.90
C ARG A 111 -9.51 20.68 -0.75
N LEU A 112 -10.24 19.71 -0.20
CA LEU A 112 -11.12 19.91 0.95
C LEU A 112 -10.35 20.16 2.26
N ARG A 113 -9.04 19.92 2.27
CA ARG A 113 -8.16 20.20 3.42
C ARG A 113 -7.03 21.15 3.05
N SER A 114 -6.60 21.92 4.04
CA SER A 114 -5.41 22.75 3.97
C SER A 114 -4.15 21.89 4.06
N ASP A 115 -3.11 22.30 3.34
CA ASP A 115 -1.79 21.70 3.50
C ASP A 115 -1.12 22.26 4.75
N THR A 116 -0.76 21.36 5.67
CA THR A 116 -0.16 21.68 6.97
C THR A 116 1.25 21.12 7.12
N MET A 117 1.78 20.54 6.04
CA MET A 117 3.07 19.82 6.02
C MET A 117 4.23 20.63 6.60
N ALA A 118 4.37 21.90 6.20
CA ALA A 118 5.49 22.74 6.67
C ALA A 118 5.50 22.93 8.19
N THR A 119 4.32 23.12 8.79
CA THR A 119 4.17 23.29 10.25
C THR A 119 4.29 21.96 10.98
N ASP A 120 3.75 20.89 10.40
CA ASP A 120 3.75 19.55 11.00
C ASP A 120 5.15 18.94 11.03
N LYS A 121 6.01 19.22 10.04
CA LYS A 121 7.42 18.79 10.06
C LYS A 121 8.18 19.28 11.29
N ILE A 122 7.87 20.48 11.78
CA ILE A 122 8.57 21.09 12.92
C ILE A 122 7.92 20.67 14.23
N SER A 123 6.58 20.78 14.31
CA SER A 123 5.86 20.70 15.59
C SER A 123 5.17 19.36 15.83
N ARG A 124 4.82 18.61 14.78
CA ARG A 124 3.89 17.48 14.85
C ARG A 124 4.25 16.39 13.83
N THR A 125 5.42 15.79 13.95
CA THR A 125 5.97 14.78 13.02
C THR A 125 5.17 13.47 12.95
N GLN A 126 4.17 13.29 13.80
CA GLN A 126 3.28 12.12 13.85
C GLN A 126 1.83 12.43 13.45
N ARG A 127 1.56 13.63 12.91
CA ARG A 127 0.21 14.11 12.57
C ARG A 127 -0.53 13.20 11.60
N ASP A 128 0.19 12.58 10.68
CA ASP A 128 -0.30 11.71 9.62
C ASP A 128 -0.71 10.30 10.11
N LEU A 129 -0.01 9.77 11.13
CA LEU A 129 -0.20 8.39 11.58
C LEU A 129 -1.64 8.01 11.94
N PRO A 130 -2.43 8.81 12.70
CA PRO A 130 -3.80 8.41 13.01
C PRO A 130 -4.66 8.26 11.75
N ILE A 131 -4.44 9.12 10.75
CA ILE A 131 -5.19 9.10 9.49
C ILE A 131 -4.80 7.87 8.69
N MET A 132 -3.50 7.57 8.62
CA MET A 132 -2.97 6.38 7.94
C MET A 132 -3.50 5.10 8.59
N ARG A 133 -3.55 5.04 9.92
CA ARG A 133 -4.14 3.91 10.66
C ARG A 133 -5.60 3.70 10.29
N TRP A 134 -6.40 4.76 10.20
CA TRP A 134 -7.79 4.64 9.75
C TRP A 134 -7.89 4.25 8.27
N SER A 135 -7.10 4.86 7.40
CA SER A 135 -7.21 4.65 5.95
C SER A 135 -6.69 3.27 5.53
N VAL A 136 -5.42 2.99 5.81
CA VAL A 136 -4.78 1.72 5.47
C VAL A 136 -5.29 0.59 6.35
N GLY A 137 -5.57 0.85 7.63
CA GLY A 137 -6.16 -0.15 8.52
C GLY A 137 -7.59 -0.51 8.10
N GLY A 138 -8.40 0.47 7.71
CA GLY A 138 -9.73 0.23 7.14
C GLY A 138 -9.69 -0.59 5.85
N ALA A 139 -8.79 -0.23 4.91
CA ALA A 139 -8.58 -1.01 3.70
C ALA A 139 -8.08 -2.44 3.99
N SER A 140 -7.21 -2.60 4.99
CA SER A 140 -6.72 -3.90 5.44
C SER A 140 -7.83 -4.75 6.05
N ALA A 141 -8.73 -4.14 6.83
CA ALA A 141 -9.90 -4.82 7.40
C ALA A 141 -10.86 -5.30 6.29
N LEU A 142 -11.10 -4.47 5.27
CA LEU A 142 -11.88 -4.88 4.10
C LEU A 142 -11.21 -6.06 3.36
N ALA A 143 -9.89 -6.00 3.14
CA ALA A 143 -9.15 -7.07 2.49
C ALA A 143 -9.20 -8.39 3.29
N ALA A 144 -9.10 -8.32 4.62
CA ALA A 144 -9.25 -9.48 5.50
C ALA A 144 -10.68 -10.04 5.45
N GLY A 145 -11.69 -9.18 5.38
CA GLY A 145 -13.08 -9.60 5.20
C GLY A 145 -13.30 -10.39 3.92
N VAL A 146 -12.71 -9.94 2.80
CA VAL A 146 -12.76 -10.67 1.51
C VAL A 146 -12.03 -12.02 1.62
N TRP A 147 -10.88 -12.04 2.29
CA TRP A 147 -10.12 -13.27 2.52
C TRP A 147 -10.95 -14.31 3.28
N TRP A 148 -11.58 -13.92 4.38
CA TRP A 148 -12.44 -14.81 5.17
C TRP A 148 -13.70 -15.20 4.43
N TRP A 149 -14.33 -14.28 3.69
CA TRP A 149 -15.49 -14.59 2.86
C TRP A 149 -15.15 -15.67 1.81
N ALA A 150 -14.00 -15.53 1.14
CA ALA A 150 -13.53 -16.52 0.18
C ALA A 150 -13.32 -17.91 0.82
N TRP A 151 -12.85 -17.98 2.07
CA TRP A 151 -12.70 -19.23 2.82
C TRP A 151 -14.04 -19.84 3.26
N MET A 152 -14.90 -19.04 3.87
CA MET A 152 -16.05 -19.53 4.63
C MET A 152 -17.31 -19.71 3.78
N VAL A 153 -17.52 -18.80 2.81
CA VAL A 153 -18.76 -18.71 2.03
C VAL A 153 -18.55 -19.16 0.60
N GLY A 154 -17.34 -18.94 0.06
CA GLY A 154 -17.05 -19.22 -1.34
C GLY A 154 -17.24 -20.70 -1.74
N GLY A 155 -17.10 -21.66 -0.82
CA GLY A 155 -17.20 -23.09 -1.12
C GLY A 155 -16.04 -23.63 -1.97
N TYR A 156 -15.15 -22.76 -2.44
CA TYR A 156 -13.95 -23.09 -3.21
C TYR A 156 -12.74 -23.21 -2.27
N GLY A 157 -11.89 -24.20 -2.51
CA GLY A 157 -10.66 -24.34 -1.73
C GLY A 157 -9.68 -23.18 -1.98
N LEU A 158 -8.86 -22.82 -0.98
CA LEU A 158 -7.77 -21.83 -1.12
C LEU A 158 -6.92 -22.06 -2.38
N ARG A 159 -6.60 -23.32 -2.64
CA ARG A 159 -5.83 -23.74 -3.82
C ARG A 159 -6.57 -23.40 -5.12
N GLU A 160 -7.87 -23.60 -5.14
CA GLU A 160 -8.69 -23.34 -6.31
C GLU A 160 -8.81 -21.84 -6.59
N VAL A 161 -8.94 -21.01 -5.57
CA VAL A 161 -9.08 -19.56 -5.77
C VAL A 161 -7.73 -18.90 -6.06
N PHE A 162 -6.66 -19.33 -5.38
CA PHE A 162 -5.41 -18.55 -5.32
C PHE A 162 -4.19 -19.22 -5.93
N VAL A 163 -4.22 -20.54 -6.20
CA VAL A 163 -3.05 -21.24 -6.73
C VAL A 163 -3.22 -21.43 -8.25
N PRO A 164 -2.34 -20.83 -9.07
CA PRO A 164 -2.35 -21.08 -10.51
C PRO A 164 -1.98 -22.53 -10.78
N VAL A 165 -2.69 -23.17 -11.72
CA VAL A 165 -2.49 -24.61 -12.05
C VAL A 165 -1.86 -24.80 -13.42
N ALA A 166 -1.94 -23.80 -14.29
CA ALA A 166 -1.35 -23.82 -15.62
C ALA A 166 -1.07 -22.39 -16.10
N LEU A 167 -0.34 -22.27 -17.21
CA LEU A 167 -0.12 -20.98 -17.85
C LEU A 167 -1.40 -20.54 -18.58
N PRO A 168 -1.78 -19.24 -18.52
CA PRO A 168 -3.02 -18.77 -19.14
C PRO A 168 -3.11 -19.05 -20.65
N ARG A 169 -1.96 -19.10 -21.34
CA ARG A 169 -1.86 -19.31 -22.80
C ARG A 169 -2.40 -20.67 -23.29
N SER A 170 -2.61 -21.63 -22.39
CA SER A 170 -3.12 -22.96 -22.74
C SER A 170 -4.64 -23.11 -22.56
N MET A 171 -5.37 -22.03 -22.26
CA MET A 171 -6.79 -22.07 -21.94
C MET A 171 -7.67 -21.89 -23.19
N ALA A 172 -8.77 -22.65 -23.26
CA ALA A 172 -9.66 -22.65 -24.42
C ALA A 172 -10.74 -21.56 -24.35
N SER A 173 -11.13 -21.13 -23.15
CA SER A 173 -12.14 -20.08 -22.95
C SER A 173 -11.56 -18.81 -22.33
N LEU A 174 -12.17 -17.67 -22.65
CA LEU A 174 -11.80 -16.37 -22.06
C LEU A 174 -11.99 -16.35 -20.53
N ALA A 175 -13.00 -17.05 -20.02
CA ALA A 175 -13.25 -17.15 -18.59
C ALA A 175 -12.13 -17.92 -17.87
N GLU A 176 -11.72 -19.07 -18.41
CA GLU A 176 -10.60 -19.85 -17.87
C GLU A 176 -9.28 -19.10 -17.98
N PHE A 177 -9.03 -18.46 -19.13
CA PHE A 177 -7.88 -17.58 -19.33
C PHE A 177 -7.84 -16.50 -18.24
N THR A 178 -8.94 -15.78 -18.03
CA THR A 178 -9.04 -14.69 -17.06
C THR A 178 -8.83 -15.19 -15.63
N ALA A 179 -9.42 -16.34 -15.28
CA ALA A 179 -9.25 -16.93 -13.96
C ALA A 179 -7.78 -17.30 -13.69
N GLN A 180 -7.09 -17.97 -14.62
CA GLN A 180 -5.66 -18.29 -14.45
C GLN A 180 -4.79 -17.05 -14.48
N PHE A 181 -5.11 -16.07 -15.33
CA PHE A 181 -4.41 -14.79 -15.38
C PHE A 181 -4.48 -14.09 -14.02
N LEU A 182 -5.66 -13.95 -13.42
CA LEU A 182 -5.85 -13.31 -12.11
C LEU A 182 -5.12 -14.04 -10.99
N ARG A 183 -5.04 -15.38 -11.02
CA ARG A 183 -4.26 -16.16 -10.04
C ARG A 183 -2.77 -15.82 -10.13
N TRP A 184 -2.21 -15.81 -11.34
CA TRP A 184 -0.82 -15.42 -11.54
C TRP A 184 -0.57 -13.95 -11.18
N ASP A 185 -1.49 -13.07 -11.59
CA ASP A 185 -1.44 -11.63 -11.28
C ASP A 185 -1.40 -11.39 -9.77
N GLN A 186 -2.22 -12.12 -9.01
CA GLN A 186 -2.23 -12.10 -7.57
C GLN A 186 -0.92 -12.63 -6.95
N VAL A 187 -0.42 -13.79 -7.41
CA VAL A 187 0.80 -14.41 -6.86
C VAL A 187 2.00 -13.49 -7.05
N PHE A 188 2.23 -12.98 -8.25
CA PHE A 188 3.34 -12.07 -8.49
C PHE A 188 3.10 -10.70 -7.86
N GLY A 189 1.87 -10.21 -7.88
CA GLY A 189 1.49 -8.91 -7.31
C GLY A 189 1.70 -8.86 -5.81
N PHE A 190 1.09 -9.76 -5.04
CA PHE A 190 1.30 -9.79 -3.59
C PHE A 190 2.65 -10.39 -3.20
N GLY A 191 3.15 -11.38 -3.94
CA GLY A 191 4.47 -11.95 -3.69
C GLY A 191 5.57 -10.88 -3.73
N SER A 192 5.53 -9.97 -4.72
CA SER A 192 6.47 -8.86 -4.79
C SER A 192 6.32 -7.87 -3.64
N HIS A 193 5.09 -7.55 -3.23
CA HIS A 193 4.85 -6.64 -2.10
C HIS A 193 5.26 -7.24 -0.75
N LEU A 194 5.07 -8.54 -0.55
CA LEU A 194 5.54 -9.24 0.65
C LEU A 194 7.06 -9.29 0.70
N LEU A 195 7.72 -9.57 -0.43
CA LEU A 195 9.19 -9.53 -0.52
C LEU A 195 9.73 -8.10 -0.29
N TRP A 196 9.11 -7.11 -0.92
CA TRP A 196 9.41 -5.69 -0.69
C TRP A 196 9.30 -5.32 0.78
N LEU A 197 8.21 -5.72 1.44
CA LEU A 197 8.00 -5.46 2.85
C LEU A 197 9.09 -6.13 3.71
N ALA A 198 9.47 -7.38 3.40
CA ALA A 198 10.56 -8.08 4.08
C ALA A 198 11.89 -7.33 3.95
N TYR A 199 12.20 -6.76 2.79
CA TYR A 199 13.37 -5.90 2.59
C TYR A 199 13.29 -4.59 3.40
N LEU A 200 12.12 -3.94 3.46
CA LEU A 200 11.96 -2.75 4.31
C LEU A 200 12.19 -3.06 5.80
N PHE A 201 11.73 -4.21 6.28
CA PHE A 201 12.01 -4.67 7.64
C PHE A 201 13.47 -5.08 7.84
N TRP A 202 14.13 -5.61 6.81
CA TRP A 202 15.56 -5.91 6.84
C TRP A 202 16.38 -4.63 7.05
N ASP A 203 16.04 -3.56 6.32
CA ASP A 203 16.70 -2.26 6.48
C ASP A 203 16.46 -1.68 7.89
N LEU A 204 15.22 -1.77 8.40
CA LEU A 204 14.91 -1.37 9.78
C LEU A 204 15.70 -2.16 10.83
N ALA A 205 15.89 -3.46 10.61
CA ALA A 205 16.70 -4.30 11.48
C ALA A 205 18.18 -3.91 11.40
N SER A 206 18.71 -3.70 10.20
CA SER A 206 20.10 -3.27 9.95
C SER A 206 20.39 -1.89 10.58
N ALA A 207 19.41 -1.00 10.55
CA ALA A 207 19.41 0.31 11.20
C ALA A 207 19.30 0.26 12.74
N GLY A 208 19.02 -0.91 13.32
CA GLY A 208 18.78 -1.09 14.75
C GLY A 208 17.44 -0.53 15.24
N MET A 209 16.49 -0.30 14.33
CA MET A 209 15.17 0.23 14.63
C MET A 209 14.13 -0.87 14.91
N LEU A 210 14.36 -2.09 14.45
CA LEU A 210 13.48 -3.24 14.71
C LEU A 210 13.92 -4.02 15.97
N LYS A 211 13.32 -3.70 17.12
CA LYS A 211 13.65 -4.30 18.43
C LYS A 211 13.27 -5.76 18.54
N GLU A 212 12.21 -6.16 17.84
CA GLU A 212 11.61 -7.48 17.85
C GLU A 212 12.49 -8.52 17.12
N GLY A 213 13.44 -8.05 16.32
CA GLY A 213 14.27 -8.87 15.44
C GLY A 213 13.59 -9.15 14.09
N TRP A 214 14.41 -9.29 13.06
CA TRP A 214 13.93 -9.50 11.70
C TRP A 214 13.18 -10.84 11.53
N ALA A 215 13.69 -11.92 12.15
CA ALA A 215 13.04 -13.23 12.11
C ALA A 215 11.62 -13.20 12.71
N THR A 216 11.42 -12.46 13.80
CA THR A 216 10.09 -12.26 14.40
C THR A 216 9.15 -11.52 13.45
N ALA A 217 9.63 -10.47 12.79
CA ALA A 217 8.82 -9.73 11.81
C ALA A 217 8.42 -10.62 10.62
N VAL A 218 9.34 -11.44 10.11
CA VAL A 218 9.04 -12.43 9.05
C VAL A 218 8.04 -13.47 9.53
N GLY A 219 8.23 -14.03 10.74
CA GLY A 219 7.30 -15.00 11.32
C GLY A 219 5.89 -14.45 11.51
N LEU A 220 5.77 -13.22 12.02
CA LEU A 220 4.50 -12.51 12.13
C LEU A 220 3.85 -12.26 10.77
N GLY A 221 4.65 -11.85 9.77
CA GLY A 221 4.18 -11.64 8.41
C GLY A 221 3.66 -12.93 7.76
N LEU A 222 4.39 -14.04 7.88
CA LEU A 222 3.95 -15.34 7.38
C LEU A 222 2.66 -15.78 8.08
N GLY A 223 2.60 -15.68 9.40
CA GLY A 223 1.39 -15.98 10.17
C GLY A 223 0.19 -15.13 9.74
N SER A 224 0.40 -13.83 9.52
CA SER A 224 -0.68 -12.93 9.10
C SER A 224 -1.17 -13.22 7.68
N VAL A 225 -0.31 -13.66 6.75
CA VAL A 225 -0.75 -14.05 5.39
C VAL A 225 -1.78 -15.18 5.47
N PHE A 226 -1.58 -16.16 6.34
CA PHE A 226 -2.55 -17.25 6.52
C PHE A 226 -3.84 -16.76 7.20
N VAL A 227 -3.73 -15.94 8.25
CA VAL A 227 -4.88 -15.55 9.07
C VAL A 227 -5.75 -14.49 8.39
N VAL A 228 -5.16 -13.41 7.88
CA VAL A 228 -5.88 -12.25 7.34
C VAL A 228 -5.69 -12.05 5.84
N GLY A 229 -4.89 -12.90 5.20
CA GLY A 229 -4.61 -12.82 3.78
C GLY A 229 -3.44 -11.90 3.43
N PRO A 230 -2.95 -11.97 2.18
CA PRO A 230 -1.80 -11.21 1.74
C PRO A 230 -2.06 -9.70 1.69
N GLY A 231 -3.25 -9.26 1.26
CA GLY A 231 -3.58 -7.84 1.16
C GLY A 231 -3.59 -7.11 2.50
N ALA A 232 -4.26 -7.70 3.51
CA ALA A 232 -4.26 -7.15 4.85
C ALA A 232 -2.86 -7.20 5.49
N THR A 233 -2.10 -8.27 5.25
CA THR A 233 -0.71 -8.37 5.73
C THR A 233 0.17 -7.24 5.20
N VAL A 234 0.13 -6.97 3.89
CA VAL A 234 0.90 -5.89 3.29
C VAL A 234 0.52 -4.54 3.91
N GLY A 235 -0.77 -4.25 4.03
CA GLY A 235 -1.25 -2.98 4.60
C GLY A 235 -0.87 -2.79 6.07
N LEU A 236 -1.09 -3.81 6.90
CA LEU A 236 -0.76 -3.78 8.34
C LEU A 236 0.76 -3.75 8.57
N GLY A 237 1.51 -4.53 7.81
CA GLY A 237 2.97 -4.55 7.90
C GLY A 237 3.58 -3.20 7.47
N TRP A 238 3.03 -2.57 6.43
CA TRP A 238 3.43 -1.22 6.04
C TRP A 238 3.08 -0.20 7.14
N LEU A 239 1.89 -0.26 7.72
CA LEU A 239 1.53 0.60 8.87
C LEU A 239 2.46 0.42 10.06
N TRP A 240 2.88 -0.81 10.34
CA TRP A 240 3.84 -1.09 11.41
C TRP A 240 5.21 -0.48 11.10
N ARG A 241 5.69 -0.61 9.85
CA ARG A 241 6.90 0.07 9.38
C ARG A 241 6.81 1.59 9.59
N GLU A 242 5.71 2.22 9.17
CA GLU A 242 5.51 3.67 9.35
C GLU A 242 5.53 4.06 10.83
N HIS A 243 4.94 3.23 11.69
CA HIS A 243 4.98 3.45 13.13
C HIS A 243 6.40 3.34 13.71
N ILE A 244 7.22 2.39 13.24
CA ILE A 244 8.62 2.25 13.64
C ILE A 244 9.41 3.49 13.22
N LEU A 245 9.30 3.92 11.96
CA LEU A 245 9.97 5.12 11.44
C LEU A 245 9.55 6.39 12.18
N ALA A 246 8.33 6.42 12.72
CA ALA A 246 7.80 7.55 13.48
C ALA A 246 8.33 7.69 14.91
N THR A 247 8.74 6.57 15.52
CA THR A 247 8.92 6.47 16.97
C THR A 247 10.32 6.04 17.36
N ARG A 248 11.05 5.41 16.42
CA ARG A 248 12.38 4.87 16.66
C ARG A 248 13.39 5.65 15.83
N ARG A 249 14.63 5.67 16.29
CA ARG A 249 15.73 6.36 15.62
C ARG A 249 16.78 5.36 15.20
N HIS A 250 17.50 5.69 14.12
CA HIS A 250 18.65 4.93 13.69
C HIS A 250 19.67 4.79 14.83
N LYS A 251 20.34 3.64 14.94
CA LYS A 251 21.33 3.36 16.01
C LYS A 251 22.48 4.38 16.10
N ALA A 252 22.77 5.06 14.99
CA ALA A 252 23.80 6.09 14.87
C ALA A 252 23.26 7.54 15.00
N ALA A 253 21.99 7.73 15.35
CA ALA A 253 21.41 9.06 15.48
C ALA A 253 22.01 9.80 16.68
N LEU A 254 22.33 11.09 16.48
CA LEU A 254 22.75 11.98 17.55
C LEU A 254 21.53 12.34 18.43
N THR A 255 21.48 11.78 19.62
CA THR A 255 20.50 12.11 20.67
C THR A 255 21.23 12.75 21.86
N PRO A 256 20.54 13.50 22.74
CA PRO A 256 21.15 14.00 23.97
C PRO A 256 21.83 12.87 24.78
N GLU A 257 21.23 11.68 24.80
CA GLU A 257 21.78 10.48 25.43
C GLU A 257 23.03 9.92 24.71
N SER A 258 23.05 9.94 23.36
CA SER A 258 24.22 9.48 22.61
C SER A 258 25.39 10.47 22.74
N VAL A 259 25.09 11.77 22.73
CA VAL A 259 26.06 12.85 22.95
C VAL A 259 26.58 12.81 24.39
N GLY A 260 25.71 12.60 25.39
CA GLY A 260 26.10 12.39 26.78
C GLY A 260 27.06 11.22 26.96
N ARG A 261 26.76 10.07 26.33
CA ARG A 261 27.67 8.90 26.29
C ARG A 261 29.02 9.21 25.64
N LEU A 262 29.05 9.96 24.55
CA LEU A 262 30.29 10.37 23.88
C LEU A 262 31.15 11.30 24.74
N HIS A 263 30.53 12.13 25.57
CA HIS A 263 31.22 13.06 26.46
C HIS A 263 31.49 12.50 27.87
N GLY A 264 31.27 11.20 28.10
CA GLY A 264 31.54 10.56 29.39
C GLY A 264 30.61 11.00 30.53
N ALA A 265 29.50 11.69 30.22
CA ALA A 265 28.46 11.98 31.19
C ALA A 265 27.72 10.67 31.48
N SER A 266 28.05 10.06 32.62
CA SER A 266 27.28 8.95 33.17
C SER A 266 25.89 9.47 33.54
N CYS A 267 24.84 8.77 33.10
CA CYS A 267 23.46 9.04 33.51
C CYS A 267 23.30 8.99 35.03
#